data_AF-A0ABD3UJY2-F1
#
_entry.id   AF-A0ABD3UJY2-F1
#
_cell.length_a   1.000
_cell.length_b   1.000
_cell.length_c   1.000
_cell.angle_alpha   90.00
_cell.angle_beta   90.00
_cell.angle_gamma   90.00
#
_symmetry.space_group_name_H-M   'P 1'
#
loop_
_entity.id
_entity.type
_entity.pdbx_description
1 polymer ?
#
loop_
_entity_poly.entity_id
_entity_poly.type
_entity_poly.pdbx_seq_one_letter_code
_entity_poly.pdbx_strand_id
1 'polypeptide(L)' 'MQKGCPCNIPDTLFNHASIAMNLYYQYAGRNQWNCNFGNSGLIIFADPSYGSCIYE' A
#
# COMPACT_ATOMS: atom_id res chain seq x y z
N MET A 1 -7.28 2.07 -10.87
CA MET A 1 -6.34 0.98 -10.53
C MET A 1 -5.72 0.48 -11.82
N GLN A 2 -4.43 0.73 -12.06
CA GLN A 2 -3.74 0.22 -13.24
C GLN A 2 -3.41 -1.25 -13.03
N LYS A 3 -4.01 -2.12 -13.86
CA LYS A 3 -3.56 -3.51 -14.01
C LYS A 3 -2.13 -3.49 -14.53
N GLY A 4 -1.17 -3.86 -13.69
CA GLY A 4 0.24 -3.90 -14.07
C GLY A 4 1.23 -3.48 -13.00
N CYS A 5 0.79 -2.95 -11.85
CA CYS A 5 1.71 -2.76 -10.74
C CYS A 5 2.16 -4.14 -10.21
N PRO A 6 3.48 -4.40 -10.13
CA PRO A 6 4.00 -5.70 -9.72
C PRO A 6 3.62 -6.10 -8.28
N CYS A 7 3.22 -5.13 -7.45
CA CYS A 7 2.66 -5.32 -6.11
C CYS A 7 1.19 -5.76 -6.09
N ASN A 8 0.56 -5.87 -7.25
CA ASN A 8 -0.82 -6.34 -7.40
C ASN A 8 -0.91 -7.87 -7.53
N ILE A 9 0.21 -8.59 -7.44
CA ILE A 9 0.26 -10.04 -7.61
C ILE A 9 0.69 -10.66 -6.28
N PRO A 10 -0.10 -11.60 -5.73
CA PRO A 10 -1.35 -12.16 -6.25
C PRO A 10 -2.53 -11.16 -6.29
N ASP A 11 -3.45 -11.30 -7.25
CA ASP A 11 -4.61 -10.40 -7.45
C ASP A 11 -5.66 -10.59 -6.35
N THR A 12 -5.30 -10.20 -5.14
CA THR A 12 -6.14 -10.32 -3.94
C THR A 12 -6.67 -8.95 -3.54
N LEU A 13 -7.83 -8.94 -2.88
CA LEU A 13 -8.40 -7.72 -2.30
C LEU A 13 -7.43 -7.03 -1.34
N PHE A 14 -6.60 -7.81 -0.63
CA PHE A 14 -5.55 -7.29 0.24
C PHE A 14 -4.51 -6.47 -0.54
N ASN A 15 -3.99 -6.99 -1.66
CA ASN A 15 -3.00 -6.27 -2.44
C ASN A 15 -3.57 -4.99 -3.09
N HIS A 16 -4.82 -5.04 -3.57
CA HIS A 16 -5.51 -3.83 -4.05
C HIS A 16 -5.70 -2.79 -2.95
N ALA A 17 -6.11 -3.25 -1.77
CA ALA A 17 -6.28 -2.41 -0.59
C ALA A 17 -4.95 -1.78 -0.18
N SER A 18 -3.86 -2.54 -0.11
CA SER A 18 -2.53 -2.03 0.26
C SER A 18 -2.06 -0.91 -0.66
N ILE A 19 -2.30 -1.01 -1.97
CA ILE A 19 -1.95 0.05 -2.93
C ILE A 19 -2.79 1.31 -2.65
N ALA A 20 -4.11 1.16 -2.52
CA ALA A 20 -5.01 2.29 -2.24
C ALA A 20 -4.71 2.97 -0.89
N MET A 21 -4.40 2.17 0.13
CA MET A 21 -4.02 2.63 1.46
C MET A 21 -2.69 3.36 1.44
N ASN A 22 -1.69 2.86 0.72
CA ASN A 22 -0.40 3.55 0.56
C ASN A 22 -0.57 4.91 -0.14
N LEU A 23 -1.34 4.94 -1.24
CA LEU A 23 -1.63 6.19 -1.95
C LEU A 23 -2.34 7.22 -1.06
N TYR A 24 -3.33 6.79 -0.28
CA TYR A 24 -4.01 7.65 0.68
C TYR A 24 -3.06 8.15 1.78
N TYR A 25 -2.23 7.26 2.34
CA TYR A 25 -1.26 7.60 3.37
C TYR A 25 -0.28 8.68 2.88
N GLN A 26 0.21 8.56 1.64
CA GLN A 26 1.09 9.56 1.03
C GLN A 26 0.38 10.87 0.74
N TYR A 27 -0.81 10.80 0.13
CA TYR A 27 -1.61 11.97 -0.18
C TYR A 27 -1.99 12.77 1.07
N ALA A 28 -2.30 12.08 2.16
CA ALA A 28 -2.76 12.69 3.40
C ALA A 28 -1.61 13.09 4.35
N GLY A 29 -0.37 13.12 3.87
CA GLY A 29 0.77 13.71 4.57
C GLY A 29 1.60 12.74 5.41
N ARG A 30 1.49 11.42 5.16
CA ARG A 30 2.32 10.37 5.79
C ARG A 30 2.28 10.36 7.31
N ASN A 31 1.11 10.68 7.89
CA ASN A 31 0.94 10.65 9.33
C ASN A 31 0.38 9.32 9.82
N GLN A 32 0.75 8.94 11.04
CA GLN A 32 0.35 7.65 11.63
C GLN A 32 -1.16 7.41 11.63
N TRP A 33 -1.94 8.45 11.87
CA TRP A 33 -3.41 8.36 11.90
C TRP A 33 -4.03 8.12 10.52
N ASN A 34 -3.36 8.46 9.41
CA ASN A 34 -3.86 8.24 8.06
C ASN A 34 -3.75 6.77 7.60
N CYS A 35 -3.00 5.94 8.33
CA CYS A 35 -2.94 4.50 8.08
C CYS A 35 -3.91 3.70 8.96
N ASN A 36 -4.68 4.36 9.83
CA ASN A 36 -5.66 3.68 10.68
C ASN A 36 -6.94 3.37 9.88
N PHE A 37 -6.88 2.36 9.02
CA PHE A 37 -8.02 1.79 8.30
C PHE A 37 -8.78 0.79 9.18
N GLY A 38 -9.18 1.21 10.39
CA GLY A 38 -9.84 0.34 11.37
C GLY A 38 -8.97 -0.86 11.77
N ASN A 39 -7.72 -0.59 12.17
CA ASN A 39 -6.70 -1.62 12.48
C ASN A 39 -6.35 -2.59 11.32
N SER A 40 -6.81 -2.34 10.10
CA SER A 40 -6.50 -3.17 8.93
C SER A 40 -5.27 -2.68 8.14
N GLY A 41 -4.72 -1.53 8.50
CA GLY A 41 -3.51 -0.95 7.90
C GLY A 41 -2.32 -1.03 8.85
N LEU A 42 -1.12 -1.24 8.29
CA LEU A 42 0.15 -1.22 9.02
C LEU A 42 1.11 -0.25 8.33
N ILE A 43 1.73 0.65 9.09
CA ILE A 43 2.82 1.49 8.60
C ILE A 43 4.11 0.72 8.74
N ILE A 44 4.76 0.51 7.62
CA ILE A 44 6.09 -0.09 7.56
C ILE A 44 7.09 0.99 7.21
N PHE A 45 8.18 1.04 7.96
CA PHE A 45 9.32 1.92 7.71
C PHE A 45 10.34 1.28 6.76
N ALA A 46 10.27 -0.04 6.62
CA ALA A 46 11.02 -0.78 5.63
C ALA A 46 10.23 -0.81 4.33
N ASP A 47 10.92 -0.56 3.23
CA ASP A 47 10.35 -0.63 1.89
C ASP A 47 9.85 -2.07 1.63
N PRO A 48 8.53 -2.29 1.44
CA PRO A 48 7.98 -3.61 1.11
C PRO A 48 8.30 -4.08 -0.32
N SER A 49 9.00 -3.26 -1.10
CA SER A 49 9.36 -3.57 -2.48
C SER A 49 10.13 -4.88 -2.54
N TYR A 50 9.68 -5.78 -3.42
CA TYR A 50 10.27 -7.10 -3.60
C TYR A 50 10.30 -7.47 -5.08
N GLY A 51 11.48 -7.80 -5.59
CA GLY A 51 11.67 -8.16 -7.00
C GLY A 51 11.30 -7.01 -7.93
N SER A 52 10.29 -7.21 -8.77
CA SER A 52 9.75 -6.15 -9.63
C SER A 52 8.74 -5.25 -8.91
N CYS A 53 8.19 -5.66 -7.76
CA CYS A 53 7.22 -4.88 -6.98
C CYS A 53 7.92 -3.71 -6.31
N ILE A 54 7.66 -2.50 -6.79
CA ILE A 54 8.13 -1.25 -6.17
C ILE A 54 6.93 -0.51 -5.61
N TYR A 55 6.94 -0.27 -4.30
CA TYR A 55 6.02 0.65 -3.63
C TYR A 55 6.65 2.04 -3.64
N GLU A 56 6.02 2.98 -4.33
CA GLU A 56 6.40 4.41 -4.25
C GLU A 56 5.90 5.06 -2.97
#